data_AF-A0A2L0CKH4-F1
#
_entry.id   AF-A0A2L0CKH4-F1
#
_cell.length_a   1.000
_cell.length_b   1.000
_cell.length_c   1.000
_cell.angle_alpha   90.00
_cell.angle_beta   90.00
_cell.angle_gamma   90.00
#
_symmetry.space_group_name_H-M   'P 1'
#
loop_
_entity.id
_entity.type
_entity.pdbx_description
1 polymer ?
#
loop_
_entity_poly.entity_id
_entity_poly.type
_entity_poly.pdbx_seq_one_letter_code
_entity_poly.pdbx_strand_id
1 'polypeptide(L)'
;RKNLFSTLSELISLNIVPIINTNDAVEPPPEGDEPVGGKGGKKGISLKDNDSLAAMLAAEVQADLLILMSDVDGIYTKPPGEEGARFIHTFTSDLRNAISYGKKSKVG
;
A
#
# COMPACT_ATOMS: atom_id res chain seq x y z
N ARG A 1 -9.33 -6.50 -14.76
CA ARG A 1 -8.52 -5.43 -15.39
C ARG A 1 -9.40 -4.57 -16.28
N LYS A 2 -9.70 -4.94 -17.54
CA LYS A 2 -10.57 -4.15 -18.44
C LYS A 2 -11.90 -3.67 -17.83
N ASN A 3 -12.67 -4.56 -17.21
CA ASN A 3 -13.98 -4.18 -16.64
C ASN A 3 -13.87 -3.15 -15.51
N LEU A 4 -12.87 -3.28 -14.63
CA LEU A 4 -12.63 -2.33 -13.53
C LEU A 4 -12.30 -0.94 -14.08
N PHE A 5 -11.37 -0.87 -15.04
CA PHE A 5 -10.98 0.38 -15.67
C PHE A 5 -12.16 1.06 -16.38
N SER A 6 -12.93 0.30 -17.17
CA SER A 6 -14.08 0.83 -17.89
C SER A 6 -15.15 1.37 -16.94
N THR A 7 -15.47 0.63 -15.87
CA THR A 7 -16.47 1.07 -14.88
C THR A 7 -16.03 2.36 -14.18
N LEU A 8 -14.78 2.44 -13.73
CA LEU A 8 -14.29 3.63 -13.02
C LEU A 8 -14.21 4.85 -13.94
N SER A 9 -13.75 4.66 -15.17
CA SER A 9 -13.69 5.73 -16.17
C SER A 9 -15.08 6.30 -16.47
N GLU A 10 -16.10 5.44 -16.55
CA GLU A 10 -17.49 5.86 -16.79
C GLU A 10 -18.09 6.56 -15.58
N LEU A 11 -17.85 6.08 -14.36
CA LEU A 11 -18.31 6.76 -13.15
C LEU A 11 -17.72 8.19 -13.07
N ILE A 12 -16.42 8.33 -13.34
CA ILE A 12 -15.74 9.61 -13.34
C ILE A 12 -16.26 10.52 -14.47
N SER A 13 -16.51 9.99 -15.68
CA SER A 13 -17.06 10.77 -16.80
C SER A 13 -18.46 11.32 -16.50
N LEU A 14 -19.21 10.64 -15.63
CA LEU A 14 -20.51 11.07 -15.10
C LEU A 14 -20.41 11.98 -13.87
N ASN A 15 -19.21 12.45 -13.49
CA ASN A 15 -18.93 13.22 -12.28
C ASN A 15 -19.30 12.50 -10.96
N ILE A 16 -19.24 11.17 -10.95
CA ILE A 16 -19.45 10.36 -9.74
C ILE A 16 -18.09 10.10 -9.08
N VAL A 17 -18.02 10.26 -7.76
CA VAL A 17 -16.84 9.91 -6.96
C VAL A 17 -16.92 8.44 -6.55
N PRO A 18 -16.09 7.52 -7.10
CA PRO A 18 -16.13 6.12 -6.73
C PRO A 18 -15.54 5.90 -5.33
N ILE A 19 -16.25 5.17 -4.48
CA ILE A 19 -15.77 4.73 -3.16
C ILE A 19 -15.48 3.22 -3.26
N ILE A 20 -14.21 2.85 -3.09
CA ILE A 20 -13.72 1.48 -3.25
C ILE A 20 -13.27 0.96 -1.89
N ASN A 21 -13.59 -0.29 -1.60
CA ASN A 21 -13.09 -1.02 -0.44
C ASN A 21 -12.85 -2.48 -0.81
N THR A 22 -12.08 -3.18 0.01
CA THR A 22 -11.95 -4.63 -0.05
C THR A 22 -13.29 -5.30 0.24
N ASN A 23 -13.54 -6.43 -0.41
CA ASN A 23 -14.73 -7.24 -0.17
C ASN A 23 -14.42 -8.32 0.87
N ASP A 24 -14.39 -7.92 2.15
CA ASP A 24 -13.98 -8.75 3.29
C ASP A 24 -14.82 -10.02 3.49
N ALA A 25 -15.97 -10.15 2.80
CA ALA A 25 -16.84 -11.31 2.88
C ALA A 25 -16.37 -12.51 2.03
N VAL A 26 -15.43 -12.30 1.10
CA VAL A 26 -15.03 -13.33 0.11
C VAL A 26 -13.52 -13.58 0.12
N GLU A 27 -12.76 -12.85 0.93
CA GLU A 27 -11.33 -13.11 1.09
C GLU A 27 -11.13 -14.38 1.94
N PRO A 28 -10.52 -15.45 1.40
CA PRO A 28 -10.22 -16.62 2.20
C PRO A 28 -9.27 -16.23 3.35
N PRO A 29 -9.45 -16.80 4.55
CA PRO A 29 -8.54 -16.55 5.67
C PRO A 29 -7.08 -16.77 5.24
N PRO A 30 -6.14 -15.97 5.74
CA PRO A 30 -4.73 -16.14 5.43
C PRO A 30 -4.27 -17.56 5.73
N GLU A 31 -3.78 -18.26 4.72
CA GLU A 31 -3.01 -19.49 4.90
C GLU A 31 -1.65 -19.10 5.49
N GLY A 32 -1.57 -18.98 6.82
CA GLY A 32 -0.36 -19.06 7.64
C GLY A 32 0.75 -18.02 7.41
N ASP A 33 1.41 -17.64 8.50
CA ASP A 33 2.67 -16.88 8.48
C ASP A 33 3.83 -17.78 8.00
N GLU A 34 3.86 -18.14 6.71
CA GLU A 34 5.05 -18.77 6.13
C GLU A 34 6.15 -17.69 5.99
N PRO A 35 7.33 -17.88 6.61
CA PRO A 35 8.43 -16.93 6.51
C PRO A 35 8.85 -16.78 5.05
N VAL A 36 8.99 -15.52 4.62
CA VAL A 36 9.43 -15.12 3.28
C VAL A 36 10.80 -15.73 3.00
N GLY A 37 10.83 -16.91 2.38
CA GLY A 37 12.06 -17.66 2.16
C GLY A 37 11.86 -19.02 1.53
N GLY A 38 11.26 -19.11 0.34
CA GLY A 38 11.31 -20.35 -0.44
C GLY A 38 10.36 -20.46 -1.62
N LYS A 39 10.93 -20.52 -2.82
CA LYS A 39 10.39 -21.12 -4.06
C LYS A 39 9.10 -20.52 -4.67
N GLY A 40 9.31 -19.80 -5.78
CA GLY A 40 8.72 -20.18 -7.09
C GLY A 40 7.22 -20.00 -7.34
N GLY A 41 6.43 -19.48 -6.40
CA GLY A 41 5.04 -19.07 -6.65
C GLY A 41 4.96 -17.59 -7.00
N LYS A 42 4.11 -17.21 -7.95
CA LYS A 42 3.83 -15.80 -8.31
C LYS A 42 3.70 -14.97 -7.03
N LYS A 43 4.60 -13.99 -6.84
CA LYS A 43 4.48 -12.95 -5.82
C LYS A 43 3.24 -12.12 -6.13
N GLY A 44 2.06 -12.63 -5.78
CA GLY A 44 0.88 -11.81 -5.62
C GLY A 44 1.17 -10.88 -4.46
N ILE A 45 1.03 -9.58 -4.69
CA ILE A 45 0.86 -8.62 -3.61
C ILE A 45 -0.27 -9.19 -2.75
N SER A 46 -0.02 -9.45 -1.47
CA SER A 46 -1.10 -9.89 -0.58
C SER A 46 -2.06 -8.70 -0.51
N LEU A 47 -3.19 -8.75 -1.22
CA LEU A 47 -4.23 -7.71 -1.29
C LEU A 47 -4.94 -7.47 0.06
N LYS A 48 -4.27 -7.77 1.16
CA LYS A 48 -4.87 -7.93 2.47
C LYS A 48 -5.07 -6.61 3.22
N ASP A 49 -4.51 -5.53 2.70
CA ASP A 49 -4.70 -4.17 3.19
C ASP A 49 -5.15 -3.22 2.09
N ASN A 50 -5.88 -2.19 2.49
CA ASN A 50 -6.37 -1.15 1.56
C ASN A 50 -5.23 -0.37 0.91
N ASP A 51 -4.03 -0.36 1.50
CA ASP A 51 -2.84 0.27 0.92
C ASP A 51 -2.40 -0.46 -0.36
N SER A 52 -2.31 -1.79 -0.30
CA SER A 52 -2.00 -2.62 -1.46
C SER A 52 -3.09 -2.55 -2.52
N LEU A 53 -4.36 -2.56 -2.11
CA LEU A 53 -5.49 -2.38 -3.03
C LEU A 53 -5.43 -1.02 -3.73
N ALA A 54 -5.20 0.07 -2.98
CA ALA A 54 -5.13 1.42 -3.51
C ALA A 54 -3.94 1.58 -4.47
N ALA A 55 -2.76 1.02 -4.12
CA ALA A 55 -1.59 1.02 -4.99
C ALA A 55 -1.83 0.27 -6.31
N MET A 56 -2.45 -0.91 -6.24
CA MET A 56 -2.81 -1.67 -7.44
C MET A 56 -3.86 -0.94 -8.28
N LEU A 57 -4.86 -0.36 -7.64
CA LEU A 57 -5.91 0.40 -8.32
C LEU A 57 -5.33 1.61 -9.04
N ALA A 58 -4.50 2.41 -8.36
CA ALA A 58 -3.83 3.57 -8.93
C ALA A 58 -3.00 3.19 -10.16
N ALA A 59 -2.24 2.09 -10.10
CA ALA A 59 -1.47 1.58 -11.23
C ALA A 59 -2.37 1.12 -12.39
N GLU A 60 -3.50 0.47 -12.10
CA GLU A 60 -4.41 -0.05 -13.12
C GLU A 60 -5.20 1.07 -13.84
N VAL A 61 -5.58 2.13 -13.10
CA VAL A 61 -6.26 3.30 -13.67
C VAL A 61 -5.30 4.37 -14.20
N GLN A 62 -3.99 4.15 -14.09
CA GLN A 62 -2.94 5.10 -14.47
C GLN A 62 -3.12 6.46 -13.77
N ALA A 63 -3.38 6.44 -12.46
CA ALA A 63 -3.49 7.66 -11.68
C ALA A 63 -2.14 8.38 -11.62
N ASP A 64 -2.17 9.72 -11.73
CA ASP A 64 -0.98 10.56 -11.60
C ASP A 64 -0.44 10.59 -10.15
N LEU A 65 -1.32 10.41 -9.17
CA LEU A 65 -0.99 10.50 -7.75
C LEU A 65 -1.84 9.55 -6.91
N LEU A 66 -1.19 8.83 -6.00
CA LEU A 66 -1.82 8.12 -4.89
C LEU A 66 -1.49 8.83 -3.59
N ILE A 67 -2.51 9.25 -2.86
CA ILE A 67 -2.36 9.86 -1.53
C ILE A 67 -2.82 8.82 -0.51
N LEU A 68 -1.90 8.38 0.36
CA LEU A 68 -2.21 7.55 1.51
C LEU A 68 -2.32 8.45 2.74
N MET A 69 -3.49 8.46 3.37
CA MET A 69 -3.72 9.19 4.62
C MET A 69 -3.45 8.25 5.80
N SER A 70 -2.60 8.70 6.71
CA SER A 70 -2.22 7.93 7.90
C SER A 70 -2.33 8.81 9.14
N ASP A 71 -2.35 8.18 10.32
CA ASP A 71 -2.32 8.84 11.62
C ASP A 71 -0.89 9.13 12.11
N VAL A 72 0.12 8.75 11.32
CA VAL A 72 1.50 9.20 11.47
C VAL A 72 1.84 10.29 10.45
N ASP A 73 2.73 11.20 10.82
CA ASP A 73 3.12 12.32 9.96
C ASP A 73 3.83 11.88 8.66
N GLY A 74 4.39 10.67 8.64
CA GLY A 74 5.09 10.12 7.49
C GLY A 74 6.19 9.13 7.86
N ILE A 75 7.13 8.94 6.93
CA ILE A 75 8.19 7.93 7.04
C ILE A 75 9.47 8.58 7.60
N TYR A 76 10.16 7.87 8.50
CA TYR A 76 11.41 8.29 9.10
C TYR A 76 12.55 7.32 8.76
N THR A 77 13.81 7.78 8.87
CA THR A 77 15.00 6.95 8.64
C THR A 77 15.20 5.83 9.66
N LYS A 78 14.61 5.98 10.85
CA LYS A 78 14.55 4.99 11.93
C LYS A 78 13.32 5.33 12.79
N PRO A 79 12.96 4.52 13.80
CA PRO A 79 11.83 4.85 14.68
C PRO A 79 11.92 6.29 15.22
N PRO A 80 10.85 7.11 15.13
CA PRO A 80 10.92 8.55 15.43
C PRO A 80 11.30 8.88 16.89
N GLY A 81 11.21 7.92 17.80
CA GLY A 81 11.67 8.06 19.19
C GLY A 81 13.16 7.78 19.42
N GLU A 82 13.91 7.37 18.41
CA GLU A 82 15.34 7.08 18.52
C GLU A 82 16.22 8.29 18.17
N GLU A 83 17.37 8.39 18.82
CA GLU A 83 18.32 9.48 18.57
C GLU A 83 18.78 9.50 17.11
N GLY A 84 18.67 10.68 16.48
CA GLY A 84 19.04 10.87 15.09
C GLY A 84 18.00 10.35 14.07
N ALA A 85 16.76 10.07 14.48
CA ALA A 85 15.66 9.88 13.56
C ALA A 85 15.39 11.15 12.75
N ARG A 86 15.19 11.00 11.44
CA ARG A 86 14.94 12.11 10.51
C ARG A 86 13.76 11.79 9.62
N PHE A 87 12.89 12.78 9.42
CA PHE A 87 11.75 12.69 8.51
C PHE A 87 12.24 12.56 7.06
N ILE A 88 11.58 11.71 6.27
CA ILE A 88 11.87 11.49 4.86
C ILE A 88 10.84 12.26 4.02
N HIS A 89 11.21 13.44 3.53
CA HIS A 89 10.36 14.23 2.63
C HIS A 89 10.23 13.60 1.24
N THR A 90 11.24 12.87 0.78
CA THR A 90 11.25 12.21 -0.52
C THR A 90 12.08 10.95 -0.44
N PHE A 91 11.48 9.83 -0.86
CA PHE A 91 12.16 8.55 -0.92
C PHE A 91 12.61 8.25 -2.35
N THR A 92 13.84 7.76 -2.49
CA THR A 92 14.35 7.14 -3.72
C THR A 92 14.94 5.78 -3.37
N SER A 93 15.03 4.88 -4.34
CA SER A 93 15.55 3.51 -4.11
C SER A 93 16.96 3.47 -3.51
N ASP A 94 17.77 4.51 -3.72
CA ASP A 94 19.14 4.62 -3.18
C ASP A 94 19.16 4.78 -1.65
N LEU A 95 18.07 5.32 -1.07
CA LEU A 95 17.93 5.49 0.38
C LEU A 95 17.58 4.20 1.10
N ARG A 96 17.29 3.10 0.38
CA ARG A 96 16.86 1.82 0.97
C ARG A 96 17.78 1.31 2.06
N ASN A 97 19.10 1.45 1.88
CA ASN A 97 20.10 0.95 2.84
C ASN A 97 20.31 1.89 4.04
N ALA A 98 19.73 3.09 4.02
CA ALA A 98 19.83 4.07 5.09
C ALA A 98 18.63 4.04 6.06
N ILE A 99 17.66 3.16 5.81
CA ILE A 99 16.44 3.04 6.62
C ILE A 99 16.53 1.84 7.55
N SER A 100 16.26 2.07 8.84
CA SER A 100 16.12 1.03 9.84
C SER A 100 14.65 0.88 10.24
N TYR A 101 14.15 -0.35 10.25
CA TYR A 101 12.77 -0.65 10.62
C TYR A 101 12.69 -1.04 12.09
N GLY A 102 11.77 -0.41 12.83
CA GLY A 102 11.44 -0.77 14.20
C GLY A 102 10.46 -1.95 14.28
N LYS A 103 9.99 -2.22 15.51
CA LYS A 103 8.84 -3.10 15.73
C LYS A 103 7.56 -2.46 15.21
N LYS A 104 6.56 -3.30 14.89
CA LYS A 104 5.22 -2.87 14.50
C LYS A 104 4.67 -1.87 15.53
N SER A 105 4.15 -0.73 15.07
CA SER A 105 3.63 0.28 15.96
C SER A 105 2.27 -0.13 16.51
N LYS A 106 1.84 0.51 17.61
CA LYS A 106 0.46 0.37 18.10
C LYS A 106 -0.57 0.93 17.13
N VAL A 107 -0.13 1.81 16.23
CA VAL A 107 -0.99 2.54 15.29
C VAL A 107 -0.90 2.00 13.85
N GLY A 108 -0.03 1.02 13.59
CA GLY A 108 0.24 0.47 12.26
C GLY A 108 1.49 -0.40 12.23
#